data_AF-A0A0S8KFD9-F1
#
_entry.id   AF-A0A0S8KFD9-F1
#
_cell.length_a   1.000
_cell.length_b   1.000
_cell.length_c   1.000
_cell.angle_alpha   90.00
_cell.angle_beta   90.00
_cell.angle_gamma   90.00
#
_symmetry.space_group_name_H-M   'P 1'
#
loop_
_entity.id
_entity.type
_entity.pdbx_description
1 polymer ?
#
loop_
_entity_poly.entity_id
_entity_poly.type
_entity_poly.pdbx_seq_one_letter_code
_entity_poly.pdbx_strand_id
1 'polypeptide(L)'
;MPFSRTLVLLFVCMIVISCGDASQKEVSQAEEKLFVDVYVKLVQAAHDHHDDPDGLAAAHQAVFLEMGTDRDRFLSLAHQMEASPERWAVVWEQIVKRLQEEGKKEGG
;
A
#
# COMPACT_ATOMS: atom_id res chain seq x y z
N MET A 1 -4.34 20.62 -42.55
CA MET A 1 -3.24 19.66 -42.36
C MET A 1 -3.79 18.50 -41.54
N PRO A 2 -3.97 17.29 -42.10
CA PRO A 2 -4.46 16.18 -41.29
C PRO A 2 -3.35 15.77 -40.33
N PHE A 3 -3.57 15.92 -39.02
CA PHE A 3 -2.71 15.32 -38.01
C PHE A 3 -2.66 13.82 -38.31
N SER A 4 -1.52 13.36 -38.81
CA SER A 4 -1.31 11.97 -39.22
C SER A 4 -1.68 11.06 -38.06
N ARG A 5 -2.68 10.20 -38.27
CA ARG A 5 -3.11 9.15 -37.32
C ARG A 5 -1.93 8.32 -36.81
N THR A 6 -0.89 8.19 -37.64
CA THR A 6 0.40 7.56 -37.31
C THR A 6 1.16 8.27 -36.19
N LEU A 7 1.09 9.61 -36.13
CA LEU A 7 1.80 10.43 -35.14
C LEU A 7 1.12 10.34 -33.77
N VAL A 8 -0.22 10.24 -33.75
CA VAL A 8 -0.99 9.98 -32.52
C VAL A 8 -0.72 8.57 -31.98
N LEU A 9 -0.67 7.56 -32.86
CA LEU A 9 -0.34 6.19 -32.45
C LEU A 9 1.09 6.08 -31.90
N LEU A 10 2.07 6.76 -32.51
CA LEU A 10 3.44 6.81 -32.00
C LEU A 10 3.52 7.49 -30.63
N PHE A 11 2.75 8.56 -30.41
CA PHE A 11 2.69 9.26 -29.13
C PHE A 11 2.05 8.39 -28.03
N VAL A 12 0.96 7.67 -28.35
CA VAL A 12 0.32 6.71 -27.44
C VAL A 12 1.27 5.55 -27.11
N CYS A 13 1.97 4.99 -28.09
CA CYS A 13 2.96 3.94 -27.84
C CYS A 13 4.14 4.44 -26.97
N MET A 14 4.61 5.68 -27.16
CA MET A 14 5.68 6.25 -26.34
C MET A 14 5.26 6.43 -24.87
N ILE A 15 4.02 6.85 -24.62
CA ILE A 15 3.49 7.00 -23.25
C ILE A 15 3.38 5.63 -22.56
N VAL A 16 3.01 4.58 -23.29
CA VAL A 16 2.91 3.22 -22.72
C VAL A 16 4.29 2.62 -22.41
N ILE A 17 5.33 2.95 -23.18
CA ILE A 17 6.70 2.44 -22.97
C ILE A 17 7.40 3.17 -21.81
N SER A 18 7.11 4.45 -21.56
CA SER A 18 7.68 5.20 -20.43
C SER A 18 7.12 4.81 -19.04
N CYS A 19 6.18 3.86 -18.96
CA CYS A 19 5.65 3.37 -17.68
C CYS A 19 6.35 2.10 -17.17
N GLY A 20 7.35 1.57 -17.90
CA GLY A 20 7.91 0.23 -17.67
C GLY A 20 9.32 0.16 -17.08
N ASP A 21 9.91 1.26 -16.62
CA ASP A 21 11.31 1.29 -16.16
C ASP A 21 11.46 1.80 -14.71
N ALA A 22 10.53 1.40 -13.85
CA ALA A 22 10.82 1.35 -12.42
C ALA A 22 11.43 -0.02 -12.15
N SER A 23 12.76 -0.09 -12.15
CA SER A 23 13.55 -1.21 -11.64
C SER A 23 12.84 -1.80 -10.42
N GLN A 24 12.14 -2.92 -10.63
CA GLN A 24 11.23 -3.52 -9.66
C GLN A 24 12.12 -4.11 -8.57
N LYS A 25 12.39 -3.33 -7.53
CA LYS A 25 13.13 -3.82 -6.38
C LYS A 25 12.24 -4.88 -5.74
N GLU A 26 12.67 -6.14 -5.79
CA GLU A 26 11.91 -7.23 -5.18
C GLU A 26 11.74 -6.94 -3.69
N VAL A 27 10.51 -6.67 -3.26
CA VAL A 27 10.21 -6.45 -1.85
C VAL A 27 10.50 -7.74 -1.08
N SER A 28 11.40 -7.66 -0.11
CA SER A 28 11.79 -8.81 0.71
C SER A 28 10.63 -9.31 1.57
N GLN A 29 10.69 -10.58 1.99
CA GLN A 29 9.69 -11.16 2.90
C GLN A 29 9.60 -10.40 4.24
N ALA A 30 10.72 -9.84 4.71
CA ALA A 30 10.75 -9.02 5.93
C ALA A 30 10.00 -7.69 5.75
N GLU A 31 10.17 -7.04 4.60
CA GLU A 31 9.46 -5.81 4.25
C GLU A 31 7.97 -6.05 4.02
N GLU A 32 7.62 -7.19 3.42
CA GLU A 32 6.22 -7.60 3.28
C GLU A 32 5.55 -7.82 4.64
N LYS A 33 6.23 -8.53 5.55
CA LYS A 33 5.75 -8.70 6.92
C LYS A 33 5.57 -7.36 7.63
N LEU A 34 6.56 -6.46 7.52
CA LEU A 34 6.49 -5.12 8.09
C LEU A 34 5.29 -4.34 7.52
N PHE A 35 5.09 -4.40 6.21
CA PHE A 35 3.95 -3.75 5.55
C PHE A 35 2.62 -4.25 6.10
N VAL A 36 2.43 -5.58 6.19
CA VAL A 36 1.21 -6.18 6.76
C VAL A 36 1.01 -5.76 8.21
N ASP A 37 2.05 -5.80 9.04
CA ASP A 37 1.99 -5.39 10.45
C ASP A 37 1.54 -3.92 10.60
N VAL A 38 2.15 -3.01 9.83
CA VAL A 38 1.83 -1.59 9.85
C VAL A 38 0.40 -1.35 9.35
N TYR A 39 0.02 -1.98 8.23
CA TYR A 39 -1.30 -1.80 7.64
C TYR A 39 -2.42 -2.21 8.62
N VAL A 40 -2.27 -3.36 9.27
CA VAL A 40 -3.25 -3.85 10.26
C VAL A 40 -3.41 -2.85 11.40
N LYS A 41 -2.31 -2.34 11.96
CA LYS A 41 -2.34 -1.34 13.04
C LYS A 41 -2.95 -0.01 12.61
N LEU A 42 -2.72 0.42 11.37
CA LEU A 42 -3.35 1.63 10.83
C LEU A 42 -4.86 1.46 10.70
N VAL A 43 -5.33 0.29 10.24
CA VAL A 43 -6.77 -0.01 10.17
C VAL A 43 -7.40 -0.06 11.57
N GLN A 44 -6.72 -0.63 12.56
CA GLN A 44 -7.16 -0.62 13.95
C GLN A 44 -7.24 0.81 14.51
N ALA A 45 -6.20 1.62 14.32
CA ALA A 45 -6.21 3.03 14.72
C ALA A 45 -7.36 3.80 14.06
N ALA A 46 -7.64 3.52 12.77
CA ALA A 46 -8.78 4.11 12.07
C ALA A 46 -10.13 3.64 12.61
N HIS A 47 -10.23 2.40 13.08
CA HIS A 47 -11.42 1.89 13.74
C HIS A 47 -11.62 2.55 15.12
N ASP A 48 -10.56 2.61 15.94
CA ASP A 48 -10.61 3.15 17.30
C ASP A 48 -10.89 4.66 17.32
N HIS A 49 -10.38 5.38 16.31
CA HIS A 49 -10.53 6.83 16.18
C HIS A 49 -11.53 7.24 15.08
N HIS A 50 -12.46 6.37 14.69
CA HIS A 50 -13.41 6.65 13.59
C HIS A 50 -14.25 7.92 13.81
N ASP A 51 -14.55 8.26 15.08
CA ASP A 51 -15.29 9.46 15.48
C ASP A 51 -14.39 10.65 15.86
N ASP A 52 -13.06 10.47 15.85
CA ASP A 52 -12.08 11.48 16.23
C ASP A 52 -11.03 11.71 15.12
N PRO A 53 -11.38 12.48 14.08
CA PRO A 53 -10.47 12.72 12.96
C PRO A 53 -9.22 13.51 13.37
N ASP A 54 -9.28 14.31 14.43
CA ASP A 54 -8.12 15.06 14.95
C ASP A 54 -7.14 14.11 15.67
N GLY A 55 -7.66 13.14 16.43
CA GLY A 55 -6.87 12.08 17.07
C GLY A 55 -6.32 11.03 16.10
N LEU A 56 -7.00 10.78 14.98
CA LEU A 56 -6.60 9.78 13.98
C LEU A 56 -5.20 10.03 13.40
N ALA A 57 -4.86 11.30 13.14
CA ALA A 57 -3.54 11.65 12.61
C ALA A 57 -2.42 11.34 13.63
N ALA A 58 -2.67 11.62 14.92
CA ALA A 58 -1.74 11.31 16.00
C ALA A 58 -1.62 9.79 16.21
N ALA A 59 -2.73 9.05 16.12
CA ALA A 59 -2.75 7.60 16.22
C ALA A 59 -1.93 6.94 15.09
N HIS A 60 -2.12 7.37 13.84
CA HIS A 60 -1.29 6.91 12.72
C HIS A 60 0.20 7.21 12.92
N GLN A 61 0.54 8.39 13.44
CA GLN A 61 1.94 8.74 13.73
C GLN A 61 2.53 7.83 14.81
N ALA A 62 1.76 7.49 15.85
CA ALA A 62 2.18 6.58 16.89
C ALA A 62 2.45 5.16 16.35
N VAL A 63 1.61 4.66 15.43
CA VAL A 63 1.82 3.36 14.76
C VAL A 63 3.15 3.34 14.02
N PHE A 64 3.47 4.38 13.25
CA PHE A 64 4.75 4.43 12.53
C PHE A 64 5.95 4.41 13.48
N LEU A 65 5.89 5.19 14.56
CA LEU A 65 6.93 5.23 15.59
C LEU A 65 7.11 3.86 16.27
N GLU A 66 6.01 3.20 16.64
CA GLU A 66 6.02 1.87 17.26
C GLU A 66 6.68 0.84 16.34
N MET A 67 6.37 0.90 15.05
CA MET A 67 6.87 -0.04 14.04
C MET A 67 8.26 0.28 13.52
N GLY A 68 8.89 1.36 13.99
CA GLY A 68 10.23 1.78 13.54
C GLY A 68 10.28 2.14 12.05
N THR A 69 9.18 2.66 11.51
CA THR A 69 9.06 3.10 10.12
C THR A 69 8.48 4.52 10.06
N ASP A 70 8.41 5.09 8.88
CA ASP A 70 7.73 6.37 8.63
C ASP A 70 6.68 6.21 7.51
N ARG A 71 5.88 7.27 7.33
CA ARG A 71 4.82 7.32 6.32
C ARG A 71 5.37 7.17 4.91
N ASP A 72 6.47 7.84 4.58
CA ASP A 72 7.02 7.85 3.21
C ASP A 72 7.55 6.47 2.82
N ARG A 73 8.22 5.78 3.75
CA ARG A 73 8.66 4.40 3.59
C ARG A 73 7.48 3.45 3.44
N PHE A 74 6.42 3.62 4.23
CA PHE A 74 5.22 2.81 4.11
C PHE A 74 4.53 3.00 2.74
N LEU A 75 4.37 4.24 2.29
CA LEU A 75 3.79 4.55 0.96
C LEU A 75 4.66 4.00 -0.18
N SER A 76 5.99 4.06 -0.03
CA SER A 76 6.92 3.44 -0.98
C SER A 76 6.76 1.92 -1.05
N LEU A 77 6.58 1.26 0.10
CA LEU A 77 6.28 -0.18 0.13
C LEU A 77 4.91 -0.48 -0.49
N ALA A 78 3.89 0.34 -0.22
CA ALA A 78 2.56 0.19 -0.81
C ALA A 78 2.62 0.20 -2.34
N HIS A 79 3.28 1.22 -2.93
CA HIS A 79 3.46 1.30 -4.38
C HIS A 79 4.21 0.09 -4.96
N GLN A 80 5.23 -0.42 -4.27
CA GLN A 80 5.96 -1.61 -4.71
C GLN A 80 5.10 -2.88 -4.67
N MET A 81 4.20 -3.00 -3.69
CA MET A 81 3.25 -4.12 -3.62
C MET A 81 2.18 -4.01 -4.70
N GLU A 82 1.63 -2.82 -4.94
CA GLU A 82 0.63 -2.57 -5.99
C GLU A 82 1.17 -2.82 -7.40
N ALA A 83 2.49 -2.68 -7.61
CA ALA A 83 3.14 -2.99 -8.86
C ALA A 83 3.10 -4.50 -9.25
N SER A 84 2.73 -5.39 -8.32
CA SER A 84 2.57 -6.82 -8.56
C SER A 84 1.20 -7.31 -8.07
N PRO A 85 0.18 -7.39 -8.96
CA PRO A 85 -1.19 -7.76 -8.59
C PRO A 85 -1.31 -9.13 -7.90
N GLU A 86 -0.50 -10.10 -8.33
CA GLU A 86 -0.46 -11.44 -7.73
C GLU A 86 0.03 -11.39 -6.29
N ARG A 87 1.10 -10.64 -6.02
CA ARG A 87 1.61 -10.45 -4.66
C ARG A 87 0.65 -9.64 -3.80
N TRP A 88 0.05 -8.60 -4.36
CA TRP A 88 -0.94 -7.80 -3.65
C TRP A 88 -2.11 -8.65 -3.15
N ALA A 89 -2.61 -9.58 -3.97
CA ALA A 89 -3.66 -10.51 -3.56
C ALA A 89 -3.25 -11.35 -2.34
N VAL A 90 -2.03 -11.89 -2.35
CA VAL A 90 -1.50 -12.69 -1.23
C VAL A 90 -1.31 -11.84 0.04
N VAL A 91 -0.78 -10.63 -0.10
CA VAL A 91 -0.60 -9.69 1.01
C VAL A 91 -1.96 -9.26 1.58
N TRP A 92 -2.94 -9.02 0.71
CA TRP A 92 -4.28 -8.65 1.11
C TRP A 92 -4.97 -9.76 1.90
N GLU A 93 -4.86 -11.02 1.46
CA GLU A 93 -5.35 -12.17 2.23
C GLU A 93 -4.72 -12.24 3.63
N GLN A 94 -3.41 -11.96 3.76
CA GLN A 94 -2.74 -11.90 5.06
C GLN A 94 -3.32 -10.79 5.96
N ILE A 95 -3.54 -9.60 5.40
CA ILE A 95 -4.13 -8.45 6.12
C ILE A 95 -5.54 -8.81 6.61
N VAL A 96 -6.40 -9.31 5.73
CA VAL A 96 -7.78 -9.69 6.06
C VAL A 96 -7.81 -10.76 7.15
N LYS A 97 -6.99 -11.81 7.00
CA LYS A 97 -6.91 -12.88 7.99
C LYS A 97 -6.54 -12.35 9.38
N ARG A 98 -5.55 -11.45 9.46
CA ARG A 98 -5.14 -10.87 10.74
C ARG A 98 -6.19 -9.97 11.34
N LEU A 99 -6.85 -9.13 10.55
CA LEU A 99 -7.94 -8.29 11.04
C LEU A 99 -9.10 -9.14 11.61
N GLN A 100 -9.41 -10.28 10.98
CA GLN A 100 -10.41 -11.22 11.49
C GLN A 100 -9.96 -11.90 12.80
N GLU A 101 -8.68 -12.22 12.93
CA GLU A 101 -8.13 -12.82 14.15
C GLU A 101 -8.13 -11.83 15.32
N GLU A 102 -7.81 -10.56 15.08
CA GLU A 102 -7.86 -9.52 16.11
C GLU A 102 -9.31 -9.17 16.50
N GLY A 103 -10.23 -9.00 15.53
CA GLY A 103 -11.65 -8.75 15.83
C GLY A 103 -12.35 -9.90 16.56
N LYS A 104 -11.88 -11.15 16.42
CA LYS A 104 -12.36 -12.29 17.22
C LYS A 104 -11.91 -12.24 18.68
N LYS A 105 -10.76 -11.64 18.99
CA LYS A 105 -10.26 -11.52 20.37
C LYS A 105 -10.99 -10.44 21.16
N GLU A 106 -11.53 -9.42 20.48
CA GLU A 106 -12.25 -8.32 21.13
C GLU A 106 -13.73 -8.66 21.41
N GLY A 107 -14.28 -9.68 20.74
CA GLY A 107 -15.67 -10.10 20.87
C GLY A 107 -15.94 -11.33 21.75
N GLY A 108 -14.94 -11.84 22.49
CA GLY A 108 -15.05 -13.02 23.36
C GLY A 108 -14.67 -12.73 24.80
#